data_AF-A0A660HMU9-F1
#
_entry.id   AF-A0A660HMU9-F1
#
_cell.length_a   1.000
_cell.length_b   1.000
_cell.length_c   1.000
_cell.angle_alpha   90.00
_cell.angle_beta   90.00
_cell.angle_gamma   90.00
#
_symmetry.space_group_name_H-M   'P 1'
#
loop_
_entity.id
_entity.type
_entity.pdbx_description
1 polymer ?
#
loop_
_entity_poly.entity_id
_entity_poly.type
_entity_poly.pdbx_seq_one_letter_code
_entity_poly.pdbx_strand_id
1 'polypeptide(L)'
;MVWQLFYNKNKKIIILAFIILLILISAGILFGLILKTNSEKKDNSSETLENINPVIIDNSYTKAIPHNQEISDLKYFTTLSPLQKEMLWLMKENFITLTTDWDKSIQEKKAKYKNDFRQVFQDNQLKPVLKPSYSLGLLGELPKDENGKMHEIRGYDNFYKLNDKLSKKWHFTLKHNLKFADGKDINNQVVIYCLKKQQEIMRLLLRDEDCNNLKENIKLFLDTIFIQDNNPLVFTLSYENPKTLKSVITLLNNCILFPKYNFESAQDKNNVEQNNYGTKDYPFVSYGPYQLKTEQGYNSGQN
;
A
#
# COMPACT_ATOMS: atom_id res chain seq x y z
N MET A 1 -37.50 51.25 30.84
CA MET A 1 -36.35 52.03 31.37
C MET A 1 -35.08 51.20 31.61
N VAL A 2 -35.18 49.96 32.12
CA VAL A 2 -34.02 49.09 32.44
C VAL A 2 -33.15 48.73 31.21
N TRP A 3 -33.76 48.52 30.04
CA TRP A 3 -33.05 48.13 28.82
C TRP A 3 -32.15 49.21 28.23
N GLN A 4 -32.55 50.48 28.30
CA GLN A 4 -31.75 51.61 27.78
C GLN A 4 -30.49 51.84 28.61
N LEU A 5 -30.57 51.67 29.93
CA LEU A 5 -29.42 51.76 30.84
C LEU A 5 -28.44 50.60 30.61
N PHE A 6 -28.95 49.38 30.43
CA PHE A 6 -28.12 48.21 30.11
C PHE A 6 -27.41 48.38 28.75
N TYR A 7 -28.13 48.84 27.73
CA TYR A 7 -27.57 49.07 26.40
C TYR A 7 -26.49 50.16 26.44
N ASN A 8 -26.73 51.30 27.08
CA ASN A 8 -25.73 52.36 27.17
C ASN A 8 -24.48 51.95 27.96
N LYS A 9 -24.64 51.17 29.03
CA LYS A 9 -23.51 50.67 29.84
C LYS A 9 -22.64 49.66 29.07
N ASN A 10 -23.26 48.82 28.23
CA ASN A 10 -22.58 47.73 27.53
C ASN A 10 -22.40 47.97 26.03
N LYS A 11 -22.73 49.17 25.53
CA LYS A 11 -22.76 49.50 24.09
C LYS A 11 -21.48 49.11 23.36
N LYS A 12 -20.32 49.38 23.96
CA LYS A 12 -19.01 49.05 23.36
C LYS A 12 -18.81 47.54 23.21
N ILE A 13 -19.20 46.75 24.22
CA ILE A 13 -19.07 45.28 24.22
C ILE A 13 -20.04 44.67 23.21
N ILE A 14 -21.27 45.18 23.14
CA ILE A 14 -22.29 44.71 22.19
C ILE A 14 -21.86 45.02 20.75
N ILE A 15 -21.33 46.22 20.49
CA ILE A 15 -20.80 46.59 19.17
C ILE A 15 -19.60 45.70 18.81
N LEU A 16 -18.68 45.44 19.74
CA LEU A 16 -17.53 44.57 19.50
C LEU A 16 -17.97 43.13 19.18
N ALA A 17 -18.92 42.58 19.93
CA ALA A 17 -19.49 41.26 19.68
C ALA A 17 -20.17 41.19 18.31
N PHE A 18 -20.87 42.25 17.90
CA PHE A 18 -21.52 42.33 16.59
C PHE A 18 -20.49 42.40 15.44
N ILE A 19 -19.39 43.13 15.63
CA ILE A 19 -18.29 43.19 14.65
C ILE A 19 -17.62 41.81 14.50
N ILE A 20 -17.34 41.12 15.61
CA ILE A 20 -16.76 39.77 15.57
C ILE A 20 -17.71 38.80 14.86
N LEU A 21 -19.02 38.89 15.13
CA LEU A 21 -20.01 38.07 14.46
C LEU A 21 -20.05 38.34 12.94
N LEU A 22 -19.97 39.60 12.51
CA LEU A 22 -19.91 39.97 11.10
C LEU A 22 -18.64 39.45 10.40
N ILE A 23 -17.50 39.46 11.08
CA ILE A 23 -16.24 38.90 10.56
C ILE A 23 -16.34 37.38 10.41
N LEU A 24 -16.97 36.69 11.37
CA LEU A 24 -17.16 35.23 11.28
C LEU A 24 -18.12 34.85 10.15
N ILE A 25 -19.21 35.62 9.96
CA ILE A 25 -20.16 35.40 8.86
C ILE A 25 -19.50 35.65 7.51
N SER A 26 -18.72 36.73 7.37
CA SER A 26 -18.03 37.02 6.10
C SER A 26 -16.94 35.99 5.78
N ALA A 27 -16.18 35.52 6.77
CA ALA A 27 -15.23 34.43 6.61
C ALA A 27 -15.92 33.10 6.21
N GLY A 28 -17.08 32.80 6.79
CA GLY A 28 -17.88 31.63 6.44
C GLY A 28 -18.40 31.68 4.99
N ILE A 29 -18.86 32.84 4.53
CA ILE A 29 -19.30 33.06 3.14
C ILE A 29 -18.10 32.92 2.18
N LEU A 30 -16.95 33.50 2.52
CA LEU A 30 -15.73 33.39 1.70
C LEU A 30 -15.25 31.94 1.59
N PHE A 31 -15.28 31.19 2.71
CA PHE A 31 -14.93 29.78 2.74
C PHE A 31 -15.92 28.93 1.92
N GLY A 32 -17.22 29.20 2.02
CA GLY A 32 -18.25 28.56 1.19
C GLY A 32 -18.08 28.84 -0.30
N LEU A 33 -17.72 30.07 -0.67
CA LEU A 33 -17.39 30.43 -2.05
C LEU A 33 -16.13 29.71 -2.53
N ILE A 34 -15.05 29.64 -1.73
CA ILE A 34 -13.84 28.90 -2.09
C ILE A 34 -14.13 27.41 -2.30
N LEU A 35 -14.94 26.79 -1.43
CA LEU A 35 -15.35 25.39 -1.59
C LEU A 35 -16.19 25.19 -2.86
N LYS A 36 -17.09 26.12 -3.18
CA LYS A 36 -17.90 26.07 -4.41
C LYS A 36 -17.03 26.21 -5.67
N THR A 37 -16.11 27.17 -5.68
CA THR A 37 -15.16 27.38 -6.80
C THR A 37 -14.20 26.20 -6.97
N ASN A 38 -13.80 25.53 -5.88
CA ASN A 38 -13.00 24.30 -5.95
C ASN A 38 -13.80 23.07 -6.40
N SER A 39 -15.13 23.06 -6.21
CA SER A 39 -16.00 22.02 -6.77
C SER A 39 -16.27 22.24 -8.25
N GLU A 40 -16.38 23.49 -8.71
CA GLU A 40 -16.62 23.84 -10.12
C GLU A 40 -15.34 23.85 -10.97
N LYS A 41 -14.14 23.97 -10.37
CA LYS A 41 -12.85 23.86 -11.07
C LYS A 41 -12.37 22.43 -11.33
N LYS A 42 -13.13 21.40 -10.96
CA LYS A 42 -12.74 20.01 -11.20
C LYS A 42 -13.14 19.43 -12.57
N ASP A 43 -13.88 20.17 -13.40
CA ASP A 43 -14.43 19.63 -14.65
C ASP A 43 -13.97 20.32 -15.95
N ASN A 44 -12.90 21.13 -15.94
CA ASN A 44 -12.41 21.79 -17.18
C ASN A 44 -10.91 21.66 -17.41
N SER A 45 -10.37 20.46 -17.19
CA SER A 45 -9.22 19.98 -17.97
C SER A 45 -9.74 18.97 -18.98
N SER A 46 -10.07 19.44 -20.20
CA SER A 46 -9.98 18.59 -21.39
C SER A 46 -8.52 18.21 -21.59
N GLU A 47 -8.04 17.29 -20.76
CA GLU A 47 -7.11 16.29 -21.26
C GLU A 47 -7.96 15.36 -22.12
N THR A 48 -7.56 15.20 -23.36
CA THR A 48 -7.94 14.07 -24.19
C THR A 48 -7.65 12.80 -23.40
N LEU A 49 -8.66 12.33 -22.65
CA LEU A 49 -8.76 10.99 -22.13
C LEU A 49 -8.86 10.08 -23.35
N GLU A 50 -7.71 9.72 -23.90
CA GLU A 50 -7.59 8.39 -24.49
C GLU A 50 -7.98 7.42 -23.39
N ASN A 51 -9.17 6.89 -23.58
CA ASN A 51 -9.86 5.97 -22.72
C ASN A 51 -9.13 4.63 -22.76
N ILE A 52 -7.93 4.57 -22.17
CA ILE A 52 -7.19 3.32 -21.98
C ILE A 52 -7.64 2.74 -20.64
N ASN A 53 -8.89 2.26 -20.63
CA ASN A 53 -9.30 1.30 -19.62
C ASN A 53 -8.30 0.12 -19.68
N PRO A 54 -7.80 -0.38 -18.54
CA PRO A 54 -6.93 -1.55 -18.53
C PRO A 54 -7.66 -2.72 -19.18
N VAL A 55 -7.18 -3.14 -20.35
CA VAL A 55 -7.69 -4.33 -21.03
C VAL A 55 -6.96 -5.52 -20.42
N ILE A 56 -7.57 -6.13 -19.40
CA ILE A 56 -7.12 -7.41 -18.85
C ILE A 56 -7.60 -8.51 -19.80
N ILE A 57 -6.70 -8.96 -20.68
CA ILE A 57 -6.88 -10.18 -21.48
C ILE A 57 -5.81 -11.16 -21.02
N ASP A 58 -6.20 -12.39 -20.70
CA ASP A 58 -5.29 -13.50 -20.37
C ASP A 58 -4.23 -13.18 -19.29
N ASN A 59 -4.66 -12.63 -18.15
CA ASN A 59 -3.80 -12.25 -17.01
C ASN A 59 -2.65 -11.28 -17.36
N SER A 60 -2.74 -10.60 -18.50
CA SER A 60 -1.74 -9.63 -18.96
C SER A 60 -2.19 -8.20 -18.66
N TYR A 61 -1.29 -7.37 -18.14
CA TYR A 61 -1.49 -5.94 -17.93
C TYR A 61 -0.80 -5.14 -19.05
N THR A 62 -1.53 -4.23 -19.69
CA THR A 62 -1.14 -3.59 -20.97
C THR A 62 -1.10 -2.06 -20.94
N LYS A 63 -1.18 -1.41 -19.79
CA LYS A 63 -1.13 0.06 -19.70
C LYS A 63 0.29 0.57 -19.96
N ALA A 64 0.43 1.51 -20.89
CA ALA A 64 1.71 2.14 -21.20
C ALA A 64 2.21 3.00 -20.04
N ILE A 65 3.45 2.77 -19.62
CA ILE A 65 4.18 3.54 -18.62
C ILE A 65 5.04 4.54 -19.38
N PRO A 66 4.81 5.85 -19.18
CA PRO A 66 5.69 6.88 -19.71
C PRO A 66 7.13 6.69 -19.23
N HIS A 67 8.13 6.96 -20.08
CA HIS A 67 9.55 6.81 -19.73
C HIS A 67 9.95 7.57 -18.45
N ASN A 68 9.35 8.73 -18.18
CA ASN A 68 9.58 9.52 -16.97
C ASN A 68 8.90 8.96 -15.70
N GLN A 69 8.11 7.90 -15.84
CA GLN A 69 7.44 7.16 -14.76
C GLN A 69 7.94 5.71 -14.69
N GLU A 70 8.90 5.34 -15.54
CA GLU A 70 9.63 4.08 -15.42
C GLU A 70 10.31 4.00 -14.06
N ILE A 71 10.49 2.77 -13.60
CA ILE A 71 10.95 2.53 -12.24
C ILE A 71 12.48 2.51 -12.25
N SER A 72 13.12 3.67 -12.42
CA SER A 72 14.59 3.76 -12.40
C SER A 72 15.20 3.96 -11.02
N ASP A 73 14.36 4.07 -9.99
CA ASP A 73 14.83 4.54 -8.71
C ASP A 73 14.41 3.59 -7.61
N LEU A 74 15.38 3.34 -6.74
CA LEU A 74 15.29 2.82 -5.38
C LEU A 74 14.21 3.49 -4.49
N LYS A 75 13.44 4.46 -5.02
CA LYS A 75 12.29 5.16 -4.44
C LYS A 75 11.03 4.33 -4.28
N TYR A 76 11.05 3.03 -4.60
CA TYR A 76 10.00 2.06 -4.23
C TYR A 76 9.52 2.24 -2.77
N PHE A 77 10.41 2.73 -1.91
CA PHE A 77 10.21 2.88 -0.47
C PHE A 77 9.77 4.28 -0.01
N THR A 78 9.92 5.32 -0.84
CA THR A 78 9.76 6.71 -0.41
C THR A 78 8.68 7.46 -1.19
N THR A 79 8.59 7.27 -2.52
CA THR A 79 7.61 7.97 -3.36
C THR A 79 7.33 7.18 -4.64
N LEU A 80 6.22 6.44 -4.65
CA LEU A 80 5.67 5.80 -5.86
C LEU A 80 4.57 6.68 -6.48
N SER A 81 4.61 6.83 -7.81
CA SER A 81 3.53 7.43 -8.58
C SER A 81 2.24 6.59 -8.48
N PRO A 82 1.05 7.16 -8.74
CA PRO A 82 -0.20 6.40 -8.75
C PRO A 82 -0.16 5.20 -9.71
N LEU A 83 0.42 5.37 -10.90
CA LEU A 83 0.56 4.30 -11.91
C LEU A 83 1.48 3.18 -11.42
N GLN A 84 2.60 3.52 -10.78
CA GLN A 84 3.54 2.54 -10.22
C GLN A 84 2.89 1.73 -9.08
N LYS A 85 2.07 2.38 -8.24
CA LYS A 85 1.30 1.70 -7.20
C LYS A 85 0.28 0.73 -7.80
N GLU A 86 -0.44 1.16 -8.83
CA GLU A 86 -1.41 0.34 -9.56
C GLU A 86 -0.75 -0.93 -10.12
N MET A 87 0.37 -0.78 -10.84
CA MET A 87 1.14 -1.91 -11.35
C MET A 87 1.57 -2.88 -10.26
N LEU A 88 2.20 -2.38 -9.19
CA LEU A 88 2.68 -3.24 -8.12
C LEU A 88 1.53 -3.98 -7.42
N TRP A 89 0.38 -3.34 -7.25
CA TRP A 89 -0.80 -4.01 -6.68
C TRP A 89 -1.33 -5.15 -7.55
N LEU A 90 -1.14 -5.08 -8.87
CA LEU A 90 -1.57 -6.13 -9.79
C LEU A 90 -0.51 -7.23 -9.96
N MET A 91 0.77 -6.85 -9.99
CA MET A 91 1.86 -7.74 -10.38
C MET A 91 2.54 -8.47 -9.21
N LYS A 92 2.26 -8.04 -7.98
CA LYS A 92 2.79 -8.64 -6.76
C LYS A 92 1.67 -9.30 -5.96
N GLU A 93 2.01 -10.41 -5.32
CA GLU A 93 1.18 -11.03 -4.29
C GLU A 93 1.64 -10.60 -2.89
N ASN A 94 0.70 -10.41 -1.95
CA ASN A 94 1.05 -10.07 -0.58
C ASN A 94 1.29 -11.33 0.27
N PHE A 95 2.04 -11.22 1.37
CA PHE A 95 2.18 -12.34 2.31
C PHE A 95 0.83 -12.67 2.93
N ILE A 96 0.10 -11.64 3.36
CA ILE A 96 -1.28 -11.71 3.81
C ILE A 96 -2.16 -10.88 2.88
N THR A 97 -3.21 -11.46 2.34
CA THR A 97 -4.09 -10.83 1.36
C THR A 97 -5.42 -10.42 1.96
N LEU A 98 -6.09 -9.47 1.32
CA LEU A 98 -7.49 -9.16 1.57
C LEU A 98 -8.34 -9.82 0.49
N THR A 99 -9.21 -10.71 0.89
CA THR A 99 -10.12 -11.45 0.01
C THR A 99 -11.53 -11.34 0.55
N THR A 100 -12.55 -11.20 -0.28
CA THR A 100 -13.94 -11.27 0.20
C THR A 100 -14.20 -12.60 0.90
N ASP A 101 -14.77 -12.54 2.10
CA ASP A 101 -15.29 -13.72 2.78
C ASP A 101 -16.58 -14.16 2.08
N TRP A 102 -16.42 -14.95 1.02
CA TRP A 102 -17.54 -15.36 0.17
C TRP A 102 -18.52 -16.24 0.93
N ASP A 103 -18.05 -17.13 1.80
CA ASP A 103 -18.91 -18.02 2.57
C ASP A 103 -19.79 -17.23 3.54
N LYS A 104 -19.20 -16.30 4.30
CA LYS A 104 -19.96 -15.41 5.18
C LYS A 104 -20.89 -14.48 4.40
N SER A 105 -20.44 -13.96 3.25
CA SER A 105 -21.26 -13.10 2.40
C SER A 105 -22.47 -13.84 1.83
N ILE A 106 -22.31 -15.10 1.46
CA ILE A 106 -23.42 -15.96 1.01
C ILE A 106 -24.35 -16.29 2.19
N GLN A 107 -23.80 -16.66 3.35
CA GLN A 107 -24.56 -16.94 4.56
C GLN A 107 -25.41 -15.74 5.02
N GLU A 108 -24.86 -14.53 4.96
CA GLU A 108 -25.55 -13.28 5.29
C GLU A 108 -26.51 -12.81 4.18
N LYS A 109 -26.69 -13.58 3.10
CA LYS A 109 -27.53 -13.28 1.93
C LYS A 109 -27.13 -12.02 1.16
N LYS A 110 -25.86 -11.61 1.34
CA LYS A 110 -25.19 -10.46 0.72
C LYS A 110 -24.61 -10.78 -0.66
N ALA A 111 -24.49 -12.07 -0.98
CA ALA A 111 -24.11 -12.62 -2.27
C ALA A 111 -24.92 -13.91 -2.50
N LYS A 112 -25.24 -14.28 -3.76
CA LYS A 112 -25.85 -15.59 -4.06
C LYS A 112 -24.81 -16.69 -4.30
N TYR A 113 -23.63 -16.33 -4.79
CA TYR A 113 -22.51 -17.23 -5.06
C TYR A 113 -21.18 -16.46 -4.99
N LYS A 114 -20.05 -17.17 -5.00
CA LYS A 114 -18.71 -16.58 -5.00
C LYS A 114 -18.50 -15.68 -6.22
N ASN A 115 -17.96 -14.48 -6.04
CA ASN A 115 -17.84 -13.44 -7.07
C ASN A 115 -19.17 -12.80 -7.51
N ASP A 116 -20.26 -12.96 -6.74
CA ASP A 116 -21.51 -12.23 -7.00
C ASP A 116 -21.42 -10.78 -6.50
N PHE A 117 -21.13 -9.86 -7.40
CA PHE A 117 -21.09 -8.42 -7.13
C PHE A 117 -22.42 -7.71 -7.42
N ARG A 118 -23.49 -8.42 -7.82
CA ARG A 118 -24.75 -7.77 -8.25
C ARG A 118 -25.44 -6.97 -7.15
N GLN A 119 -25.28 -7.37 -5.88
CA GLN A 119 -25.81 -6.63 -4.73
C GLN A 119 -24.91 -5.47 -4.29
N VAL A 120 -23.67 -5.41 -4.77
CA VAL A 120 -22.68 -4.37 -4.45
C VAL A 120 -22.97 -3.09 -5.24
N PHE A 121 -23.51 -3.23 -6.45
CA PHE A 121 -23.92 -2.13 -7.32
C PHE A 121 -25.44 -1.93 -7.25
N GLN A 122 -25.92 -1.25 -6.22
CA GLN A 122 -27.24 -0.63 -6.26
C GLN A 122 -27.06 0.90 -6.31
N ASP A 123 -27.78 1.57 -7.20
CA ASP A 123 -27.78 3.04 -7.30
C ASP A 123 -26.41 3.68 -7.59
N ASN A 124 -25.53 3.00 -8.35
CA ASN A 124 -24.15 3.43 -8.63
C ASN A 124 -23.29 3.71 -7.38
N GLN A 125 -23.68 3.21 -6.21
CA GLN A 125 -22.94 3.36 -4.97
C GLN A 125 -22.55 1.99 -4.42
N LEU A 126 -21.27 1.84 -4.09
CA LEU A 126 -20.72 0.64 -3.47
C LEU A 126 -21.30 0.51 -2.05
N LYS A 127 -22.36 -0.28 -1.88
CA LYS A 127 -22.84 -0.61 -0.51
C LYS A 127 -21.80 -1.52 0.16
N PRO A 128 -21.51 -1.36 1.48
CA PRO A 128 -20.44 -2.07 2.20
C PRO A 128 -20.84 -3.53 2.53
N VAL A 129 -21.10 -4.32 1.50
CA VAL A 129 -21.78 -5.62 1.62
C VAL A 129 -20.80 -6.79 1.46
N LEU A 130 -19.58 -6.56 0.99
CA LEU A 130 -18.50 -7.54 0.96
C LEU A 130 -17.39 -7.12 1.92
N LYS A 131 -17.50 -7.47 3.21
CA LYS A 131 -16.40 -7.22 4.15
C LYS A 131 -15.17 -8.00 3.67
N PRO A 132 -14.03 -7.34 3.41
CA PRO A 132 -12.82 -8.05 3.07
C PRO A 132 -12.37 -8.86 4.29
N SER A 133 -11.86 -10.06 4.08
CA SER A 133 -11.26 -10.92 5.09
C SER A 133 -9.78 -11.09 4.80
N TYR A 134 -8.99 -11.15 5.86
CA TYR A 134 -7.57 -11.44 5.72
C TYR A 134 -7.38 -12.93 5.44
N SER A 135 -6.45 -13.27 4.56
CA SER A 135 -6.10 -14.64 4.17
C SER A 135 -4.61 -14.77 3.88
N LEU A 136 -4.13 -16.00 3.67
CA LEU A 136 -2.72 -16.27 3.38
C LEU A 136 -2.45 -16.16 1.87
N GLY A 137 -1.67 -15.16 1.46
CA GLY A 137 -1.23 -14.96 0.08
C GLY A 137 0.03 -15.79 -0.21
N LEU A 138 1.21 -15.29 0.14
CA LEU A 138 2.46 -16.05 0.02
C LEU A 138 2.70 -17.06 1.16
N LEU A 139 2.02 -16.91 2.30
CA LEU A 139 2.20 -17.82 3.43
C LEU A 139 1.45 -19.15 3.27
N GLY A 140 2.08 -20.26 3.67
CA GLY A 140 1.47 -21.58 3.73
C GLY A 140 0.80 -21.87 5.07
N GLU A 141 1.32 -21.29 6.15
CA GLU A 141 0.81 -21.46 7.52
C GLU A 141 0.53 -20.13 8.21
N LEU A 142 -0.22 -20.19 9.32
CA LEU A 142 -0.39 -19.05 10.21
C LEU A 142 0.95 -18.66 10.86
N PRO A 143 1.22 -17.36 11.07
CA PRO A 143 2.42 -16.90 11.76
C PRO A 143 2.52 -17.48 13.18
N LYS A 144 3.74 -17.80 13.61
CA LYS A 144 4.04 -18.31 14.96
C LYS A 144 4.90 -17.31 15.73
N ASP A 145 4.63 -17.13 17.02
CA ASP A 145 5.48 -16.33 17.90
C ASP A 145 6.76 -17.07 18.31
N GLU A 146 7.57 -16.44 19.16
CA GLU A 146 8.81 -16.99 19.71
C GLU A 146 8.67 -18.33 20.44
N ASN A 147 7.48 -18.66 20.93
CA ASN A 147 7.17 -19.92 21.62
C ASN A 147 6.54 -20.96 20.68
N GLY A 148 6.47 -20.66 19.37
CA GLY A 148 5.87 -21.55 18.37
C GLY A 148 4.33 -21.54 18.37
N LYS A 149 3.68 -20.64 19.13
CA LYS A 149 2.22 -20.54 19.15
C LYS A 149 1.73 -19.86 17.88
N MET A 150 0.81 -20.53 17.17
CA MET A 150 0.15 -19.99 15.98
C MET A 150 -0.86 -18.89 16.35
N HIS A 151 -0.93 -17.85 15.52
CA HIS A 151 -1.87 -16.74 15.68
C HIS A 151 -2.81 -16.67 14.49
N GLU A 152 -4.11 -16.77 14.77
CA GLU A 152 -5.15 -16.68 13.75
C GLU A 152 -5.25 -15.26 13.19
N ILE A 153 -5.16 -15.16 11.88
CA ILE A 153 -5.27 -13.89 11.15
C ILE A 153 -6.47 -13.89 10.21
N ARG A 154 -7.06 -15.05 9.92
CA ARG A 154 -8.12 -15.21 8.94
C ARG A 154 -9.41 -14.57 9.43
N GLY A 155 -10.14 -13.97 8.51
CA GLY A 155 -11.38 -13.25 8.83
C GLY A 155 -11.12 -11.80 9.25
N TYR A 156 -12.10 -10.94 8.97
CA TYR A 156 -12.00 -9.49 9.20
C TYR A 156 -11.74 -9.12 10.66
N ASP A 157 -12.49 -9.75 11.58
CA ASP A 157 -12.49 -9.39 13.00
C ASP A 157 -11.20 -9.82 13.73
N ASN A 158 -10.43 -10.75 13.15
CA ASN A 158 -9.22 -11.27 13.79
C ASN A 158 -8.00 -10.39 13.53
N PHE A 159 -7.94 -9.69 12.40
CA PHE A 159 -6.79 -8.84 12.09
C PHE A 159 -6.61 -7.67 13.06
N TYR A 160 -7.70 -7.11 13.58
CA TYR A 160 -7.63 -6.04 14.59
C TYR A 160 -7.09 -6.56 15.94
N LYS A 161 -7.36 -7.82 16.29
CA LYS A 161 -6.85 -8.48 17.51
C LYS A 161 -5.34 -8.75 17.45
N LEU A 162 -4.71 -8.59 16.28
CA LEU A 162 -3.26 -8.77 16.11
C LEU A 162 -2.45 -7.64 16.74
N ASN A 163 -3.09 -6.52 17.08
CA ASN A 163 -2.46 -5.45 17.87
C ASN A 163 -2.04 -5.93 19.27
N ASP A 164 -2.75 -6.91 19.83
CA ASP A 164 -2.51 -7.40 21.20
C ASP A 164 -1.49 -8.55 21.24
N LYS A 165 -0.97 -8.97 20.08
CA LYS A 165 -0.03 -10.09 19.96
C LYS A 165 1.38 -9.57 19.80
N LEU A 166 2.14 -9.50 20.89
CA LEU A 166 3.52 -9.03 20.94
C LEU A 166 4.49 -10.21 21.00
N SER A 167 5.57 -10.15 20.20
CA SER A 167 6.70 -11.07 20.30
C SER A 167 7.98 -10.43 19.78
N LYS A 168 9.14 -10.88 20.27
CA LYS A 168 10.46 -10.54 19.74
C LYS A 168 10.83 -11.35 18.50
N LYS A 169 10.16 -12.47 18.24
CA LYS A 169 10.39 -13.30 17.04
C LYS A 169 9.08 -13.73 16.41
N TRP A 170 8.98 -13.52 15.10
CA TRP A 170 7.85 -14.00 14.31
C TRP A 170 8.36 -14.95 13.25
N HIS A 171 7.84 -16.17 13.27
CA HIS A 171 8.17 -17.24 12.33
C HIS A 171 7.09 -17.33 11.25
N PHE A 172 7.54 -17.41 10.01
CA PHE A 172 6.69 -17.45 8.83
C PHE A 172 7.07 -18.66 7.97
N THR A 173 6.04 -19.29 7.39
CA THR A 173 6.22 -20.41 6.46
C THR A 173 5.58 -20.05 5.14
N LEU A 174 6.35 -20.11 4.06
CA LEU A 174 5.91 -19.87 2.68
C LEU A 174 5.08 -21.05 2.15
N LYS A 175 4.22 -20.78 1.17
CA LYS A 175 3.60 -21.84 0.37
C LYS A 175 4.67 -22.61 -0.42
N HIS A 176 4.37 -23.86 -0.72
CA HIS A 176 5.16 -24.65 -1.66
C HIS A 176 5.02 -24.11 -3.08
N ASN A 177 6.05 -24.32 -3.90
CA ASN A 177 6.05 -24.08 -5.35
C ASN A 177 5.70 -22.63 -5.76
N LEU A 178 5.98 -21.65 -4.90
CA LEU A 178 5.89 -20.25 -5.28
C LEU A 178 6.94 -19.94 -6.35
N LYS A 179 6.53 -19.26 -7.42
CA LYS A 179 7.38 -18.92 -8.55
C LYS A 179 7.14 -17.48 -9.00
N PHE A 180 8.20 -16.86 -9.48
CA PHE A 180 8.10 -15.69 -10.34
C PHE A 180 7.58 -16.10 -11.72
N ALA A 181 7.10 -15.13 -12.50
CA ALA A 181 6.62 -15.32 -13.87
C ALA A 181 7.70 -15.90 -14.81
N ASP A 182 8.98 -15.66 -14.53
CA ASP A 182 10.12 -16.23 -15.26
C ASP A 182 10.45 -17.67 -14.85
N GLY A 183 9.65 -18.27 -13.96
CA GLY A 183 9.78 -19.67 -13.51
C GLY A 183 10.72 -19.88 -12.33
N LYS A 184 11.48 -18.87 -11.89
CA LYS A 184 12.38 -18.96 -10.72
C LYS A 184 11.59 -19.14 -9.43
N ASP A 185 12.11 -19.99 -8.54
CA ASP A 185 11.45 -20.29 -7.27
C ASP A 185 11.53 -19.11 -6.29
N ILE A 186 10.48 -18.96 -5.49
CA ILE A 186 10.42 -18.06 -4.34
C ILE A 186 10.51 -18.91 -3.08
N ASN A 187 11.64 -18.78 -2.38
CA ASN A 187 11.93 -19.46 -1.12
C ASN A 187 12.40 -18.43 -0.07
N ASN A 188 12.77 -18.91 1.13
CA ASN A 188 13.23 -18.05 2.21
C ASN A 188 14.49 -17.26 1.85
N GLN A 189 15.40 -17.79 1.02
CA GLN A 189 16.60 -17.09 0.58
C GLN A 189 16.24 -15.87 -0.26
N VAL A 190 15.28 -16.02 -1.18
CA VAL A 190 14.76 -14.90 -1.98
C VAL A 190 14.14 -13.84 -1.09
N VAL A 191 13.27 -14.22 -0.14
CA VAL A 191 12.62 -13.28 0.78
C VAL A 191 13.64 -12.52 1.62
N ILE A 192 14.60 -13.23 2.23
CA ILE A 192 15.64 -12.64 3.07
C ILE A 192 16.56 -11.73 2.26
N TYR A 193 16.94 -12.13 1.03
CA TYR A 193 17.72 -11.29 0.13
C TYR A 193 16.99 -9.98 -0.17
N CYS A 194 15.71 -10.05 -0.56
CA CYS A 194 14.91 -8.87 -0.89
C CYS A 194 14.77 -7.94 0.32
N LEU A 195 14.46 -8.48 1.51
CA LEU A 195 14.36 -7.70 2.74
C LEU A 195 15.67 -6.99 3.09
N LYS A 196 16.80 -7.72 3.05
CA LYS A 196 18.13 -7.14 3.31
C LYS A 196 18.50 -6.06 2.30
N LYS A 197 18.26 -6.31 1.01
CA LYS A 197 18.62 -5.34 -0.04
C LYS A 197 17.78 -4.07 0.10
N GLN A 198 16.50 -4.18 0.42
CA GLN A 198 15.64 -3.03 0.68
C GLN A 198 16.05 -2.27 1.94
N GLN A 199 16.49 -2.97 2.99
CA GLN A 199 17.03 -2.34 4.19
C GLN A 199 18.32 -1.57 3.89
N GLU A 200 19.23 -2.14 3.11
CA GLU A 200 20.45 -1.47 2.61
C GLU A 200 20.10 -0.21 1.82
N ILE A 201 19.18 -0.33 0.86
CA ILE A 201 18.70 0.78 0.03
C ILE A 201 18.11 1.90 0.89
N MET A 202 17.24 1.56 1.85
CA MET A 202 16.65 2.56 2.74
C MET A 202 17.72 3.29 3.55
N ARG A 203 18.76 2.60 4.03
CA ARG A 203 19.86 3.25 4.77
C ARG A 203 20.68 4.19 3.88
N LEU A 204 20.84 3.86 2.60
CA LEU A 204 21.52 4.75 1.64
C LEU A 204 20.70 6.01 1.34
N LEU A 205 19.37 5.88 1.21
CA LEU A 205 18.51 6.99 0.83
C LEU A 205 18.13 7.95 1.97
N LEU A 206 18.17 7.47 3.22
CA LEU A 206 17.86 8.28 4.39
C LEU A 206 19.12 9.06 4.79
N ARG A 207 19.12 10.38 4.56
CA ARG A 207 20.20 11.25 5.05
C ARG A 207 20.16 11.32 6.57
N ASP A 208 21.31 11.53 7.22
CA ASP A 208 21.42 11.56 8.69
C ASP A 208 20.45 12.55 9.37
N GLU A 209 20.10 13.63 8.68
CA GLU A 209 19.15 14.66 9.14
C GLU A 209 17.68 14.17 9.19
N ASP A 210 17.33 13.16 8.39
CA ASP A 210 15.97 12.61 8.29
C ASP A 210 15.70 11.52 9.36
N CYS A 211 16.76 10.96 9.98
CA CYS A 211 16.67 9.85 10.92
C CYS A 211 15.84 10.15 12.18
N ASN A 212 15.79 11.42 12.61
CA ASN A 212 15.03 11.83 13.79
C ASN A 212 13.51 11.91 13.56
N ASN A 213 13.06 11.98 12.30
CA ASN A 213 11.64 12.11 11.92
C ASN A 213 11.09 10.88 11.18
N LEU A 214 11.78 9.74 11.25
CA LEU A 214 11.34 8.52 10.58
C LEU A 214 10.01 8.03 11.14
N LYS A 215 9.10 7.67 10.22
CA LYS A 215 7.87 6.96 10.58
C LYS A 215 8.23 5.65 11.28
N GLU A 216 7.45 5.28 12.30
CA GLU A 216 7.72 4.13 13.16
C GLU A 216 7.90 2.81 12.39
N ASN A 217 7.16 2.63 11.30
CA ASN A 217 7.26 1.44 10.43
C ASN A 217 8.60 1.38 9.66
N ILE A 218 9.19 2.52 9.31
CA ILE A 218 10.51 2.58 8.66
C ILE A 218 11.58 2.22 9.69
N LYS A 219 11.52 2.83 10.87
CA LYS A 219 12.44 2.50 11.97
C LYS A 219 12.38 1.02 12.34
N LEU A 220 11.17 0.48 12.48
CA LEU A 220 10.93 -0.95 12.66
C LEU A 220 11.67 -1.80 11.63
N PHE A 221 11.53 -1.48 10.34
CA PHE A 221 12.17 -2.23 9.26
C PHE A 221 13.70 -2.15 9.30
N LEU A 222 14.25 -0.96 9.57
CA LEU A 222 15.70 -0.73 9.67
C LEU A 222 16.35 -1.48 10.83
N ASP A 223 15.61 -1.70 11.92
CA ASP A 223 16.07 -2.38 13.13
C ASP A 223 15.77 -3.90 13.10
N THR A 224 15.07 -4.39 12.06
CA THR A 224 14.68 -5.80 11.96
C THR A 224 15.88 -6.67 11.57
N ILE A 225 16.05 -7.80 12.26
CA ILE A 225 17.01 -8.84 11.92
C ILE A 225 16.30 -9.96 11.16
N PHE A 226 16.80 -10.26 9.96
CA PHE A 226 16.25 -11.26 9.06
C PHE A 226 17.01 -12.60 9.18
N ILE A 227 16.34 -13.65 9.64
CA ILE A 227 16.93 -14.96 9.91
C ILE A 227 16.36 -15.99 8.93
N GLN A 228 17.25 -16.69 8.24
CA GLN A 228 16.90 -17.82 7.38
C GLN A 228 16.92 -19.11 8.22
N ASP A 229 15.93 -19.98 8.01
CA ASP A 229 15.92 -21.33 8.57
C ASP A 229 16.57 -22.35 7.61
N ASN A 230 16.94 -23.51 8.13
CA ASN A 230 17.40 -24.65 7.32
C ASN A 230 16.28 -25.15 6.39
N ASN A 231 15.01 -25.06 6.81
CA ASN A 231 13.89 -25.32 5.93
C ASN A 231 13.75 -24.15 4.92
N PRO A 232 13.81 -24.42 3.59
CA PRO A 232 13.78 -23.38 2.56
C PRO A 232 12.47 -22.57 2.51
N LEU A 233 11.41 -23.00 3.19
CA LEU A 233 10.14 -22.28 3.24
C LEU A 233 9.99 -21.43 4.51
N VAL A 234 10.87 -21.60 5.49
CA VAL A 234 10.72 -20.96 6.80
C VAL A 234 11.69 -19.80 6.94
N PHE A 235 11.20 -18.68 7.42
CA PHE A 235 12.03 -17.53 7.77
C PHE A 235 11.50 -16.84 9.02
N THR A 236 12.39 -16.13 9.71
CA THR A 236 12.09 -15.50 10.99
C THR A 236 12.50 -14.03 10.96
N LEU A 237 11.62 -13.19 11.48
CA LEU A 237 11.90 -11.79 11.76
C LEU A 237 12.14 -11.63 13.26
N SER A 238 13.30 -11.09 13.64
CA SER A 238 13.70 -10.88 15.02
C SER A 238 13.87 -9.41 15.33
N TYR A 239 13.46 -9.01 16.53
CA TYR A 239 13.41 -7.63 17.00
C TYR A 239 14.03 -7.52 18.38
N GLU A 240 14.71 -6.40 18.66
CA GLU A 240 15.23 -6.10 20.00
C GLU A 240 14.09 -5.95 21.02
N ASN A 241 13.07 -5.17 20.64
CA ASN A 241 11.86 -4.92 21.40
C ASN A 241 10.67 -5.67 20.78
N PRO A 242 9.73 -6.23 21.58
CA PRO A 242 8.58 -6.95 21.06
C PRO A 242 7.75 -6.11 20.08
N LYS A 243 7.27 -6.72 19.00
CA LYS A 243 6.46 -6.07 17.96
C LYS A 243 5.15 -6.81 17.74
N THR A 244 4.11 -6.03 17.41
CA THR A 244 2.77 -6.58 17.17
C THR A 244 2.74 -7.37 15.87
N LEU A 245 2.00 -8.48 15.81
CA LEU A 245 1.89 -9.22 14.56
C LEU A 245 1.34 -8.34 13.42
N LYS A 246 0.45 -7.39 13.74
CA LYS A 246 -0.07 -6.42 12.76
C LYS A 246 1.03 -5.56 12.13
N SER A 247 1.93 -4.98 12.93
CA SER A 247 2.99 -4.13 12.39
C SER A 247 3.98 -4.94 11.55
N VAL A 248 4.27 -6.17 11.97
CA VAL A 248 5.13 -7.11 11.25
C VAL A 248 4.53 -7.55 9.91
N ILE A 249 3.24 -7.88 9.87
CA ILE A 249 2.54 -8.20 8.61
C ILE A 249 2.52 -6.98 7.68
N THR A 250 2.31 -5.78 8.23
CA THR A 250 2.32 -4.54 7.43
C THR A 250 3.68 -4.32 6.78
N LEU A 251 4.77 -4.54 7.53
CA LEU A 251 6.14 -4.51 7.01
C LEU A 251 6.35 -5.55 5.92
N LEU A 252 5.96 -6.81 6.16
CA LEU A 252 6.10 -7.89 5.17
C LEU A 252 5.34 -7.61 3.89
N ASN A 253 4.10 -7.13 3.98
CA ASN A 253 3.30 -6.77 2.82
C ASN A 253 3.84 -5.53 2.09
N ASN A 254 4.72 -4.73 2.69
CA ASN A 254 5.42 -3.66 1.98
C ASN A 254 6.68 -4.16 1.25
N CYS A 255 7.22 -5.32 1.61
CA CYS A 255 8.38 -5.92 0.94
C CYS A 255 8.05 -6.29 -0.51
N ILE A 256 8.92 -5.92 -1.43
CA ILE A 256 8.82 -6.29 -2.85
C ILE A 256 9.80 -7.43 -3.13
N LEU A 257 9.33 -8.52 -3.73
CA LEU A 257 10.21 -9.63 -4.10
C LEU A 257 10.71 -9.46 -5.53
N PHE A 258 11.97 -9.81 -5.76
CA PHE A 258 12.58 -9.78 -7.09
C PHE A 258 13.65 -10.88 -7.22
N PRO A 259 13.83 -11.46 -8.41
CA PRO A 259 14.95 -12.37 -8.64
C PRO A 259 16.29 -11.62 -8.53
N LYS A 260 17.20 -12.14 -7.69
CA LYS A 260 18.52 -11.54 -7.43
C LYS A 260 19.25 -11.13 -8.71
N TYR A 261 19.38 -12.05 -9.66
CA TYR A 261 20.13 -11.80 -10.90
C TYR A 261 19.54 -10.63 -11.70
N ASN A 262 18.22 -10.60 -11.88
CA ASN A 262 17.54 -9.54 -12.64
C ASN A 262 17.70 -8.18 -11.96
N PHE A 263 17.62 -8.14 -10.63
CA PHE A 263 17.78 -6.92 -9.86
C PHE A 263 19.23 -6.40 -9.91
N GLU A 264 20.21 -7.28 -9.76
CA GLU A 264 21.63 -6.90 -9.78
C GLU A 264 22.10 -6.51 -11.18
N SER A 265 21.56 -7.14 -12.24
CA SER A 265 21.88 -6.74 -13.62
C SER A 265 21.37 -5.33 -13.96
N ALA A 266 20.35 -4.85 -13.27
CA ALA A 266 19.74 -3.54 -13.49
C ALA A 266 20.43 -2.41 -12.71
N GLN A 267 21.36 -2.73 -11.80
CA GLN A 267 22.08 -1.74 -11.01
C GLN A 267 23.04 -0.94 -11.89
N ASP A 268 22.98 0.39 -11.82
CA ASP A 268 23.96 1.22 -12.52
C ASP A 268 25.33 1.05 -11.85
N LYS A 269 26.34 0.68 -12.64
CA LYS A 269 27.72 0.53 -12.17
C LYS A 269 28.35 1.86 -11.75
N ASN A 270 27.82 2.97 -12.27
CA ASN A 270 28.35 4.32 -12.06
C ASN A 270 27.64 5.07 -10.93
N ASN A 271 26.44 4.63 -10.54
CA ASN A 271 25.68 5.24 -9.45
C ASN A 271 24.91 4.16 -8.66
N VAL A 272 25.46 3.77 -7.51
CA VAL A 272 24.85 2.75 -6.63
C VAL A 272 23.48 3.15 -6.06
N GLU A 273 23.14 4.43 -6.10
CA GLU A 273 21.83 4.97 -5.70
C GLU A 273 20.77 4.83 -6.81
N GLN A 274 21.17 4.40 -8.01
CA GLN A 274 20.28 4.19 -9.16
C GLN A 274 20.25 2.71 -9.54
N ASN A 275 19.03 2.18 -9.65
CA ASN A 275 18.79 0.81 -10.11
C ASN A 275 17.60 0.83 -11.06
N ASN A 276 17.83 0.40 -12.29
CA ASN A 276 16.85 0.41 -13.36
C ASN A 276 15.83 -0.74 -13.28
N TYR A 277 15.75 -1.47 -12.16
CA TYR A 277 14.83 -2.59 -12.04
C TYR A 277 13.37 -2.11 -11.98
N GLY A 278 12.59 -2.57 -12.95
CA GLY A 278 11.23 -2.13 -13.22
C GLY A 278 11.14 -1.06 -14.31
N THR A 279 12.21 -0.79 -15.07
CA THR A 279 12.18 -0.03 -16.33
C THR A 279 11.91 -0.94 -17.53
N LYS A 280 11.83 -0.36 -18.73
CA LYS A 280 11.68 -1.11 -19.98
C LYS A 280 12.79 -2.14 -20.20
N ASP A 281 14.03 -1.73 -19.96
CA ASP A 281 15.21 -2.55 -20.24
C ASP A 281 15.41 -3.65 -19.17
N TYR A 282 14.89 -3.42 -17.97
CA TYR A 282 14.93 -4.38 -16.86
C TYR A 282 13.54 -4.53 -16.24
N PRO A 283 12.57 -5.15 -16.92
CA PRO A 283 11.18 -5.18 -16.49
C PRO A 283 11.00 -5.91 -15.16
N PHE A 284 10.00 -5.46 -14.38
CA PHE A 284 9.64 -6.11 -13.13
C PHE A 284 9.14 -7.54 -13.40
N VAL A 285 9.72 -8.52 -12.70
CA VAL A 285 9.28 -9.92 -12.80
C VAL A 285 8.13 -10.17 -11.83
N SER A 286 6.92 -10.33 -12.36
CA SER A 286 5.71 -10.60 -11.57
C SER A 286 5.82 -11.83 -10.69
N TYR A 287 5.15 -11.79 -9.55
CA TYR A 287 4.87 -12.95 -8.67
C TYR A 287 3.46 -12.90 -8.08
N GLY A 288 2.61 -12.07 -8.67
CA GLY A 288 1.19 -11.95 -8.41
C GLY A 288 0.34 -12.48 -9.57
N PRO A 289 -0.97 -12.20 -9.53
CA PRO A 289 -1.93 -12.75 -10.50
C PRO A 289 -1.77 -12.23 -11.93
N TYR A 290 -1.10 -11.08 -12.12
CA TYR A 290 -0.94 -10.45 -13.43
C TYR A 290 0.53 -10.33 -13.86
N GLN A 291 0.78 -10.44 -15.16
CA GLN A 291 2.09 -10.26 -15.79
C GLN A 291 2.13 -8.97 -16.61
N LEU A 292 3.29 -8.31 -16.66
CA LEU A 292 3.49 -7.19 -17.57
C LEU A 292 3.68 -7.71 -18.99
N LYS A 293 2.97 -7.15 -19.95
CA LYS A 293 3.27 -7.39 -21.37
C LYS A 293 4.42 -6.48 -21.79
N THR A 294 5.60 -7.06 -22.02
CA THR A 294 6.87 -6.38 -22.35
C THR A 294 6.78 -5.40 -23.52
N GLU A 295 5.89 -5.62 -24.48
CA GLU A 295 5.75 -4.79 -25.69
C GLU A 295 4.81 -3.58 -25.52
N GLN A 296 3.99 -3.53 -24.47
CA GLN A 296 2.95 -2.48 -24.32
C GLN A 296 3.03 -1.77 -22.96
N GLY A 297 3.64 -2.41 -21.95
CA GLY A 297 3.81 -1.84 -20.61
C GLY A 297 4.75 -0.64 -20.56
N TYR A 298 5.78 -0.54 -21.40
CA TYR A 298 6.78 0.54 -21.34
C TYR A 298 6.88 1.37 -22.63
N ASN A 299 5.93 1.22 -23.54
CA ASN A 299 5.97 1.94 -24.81
C ASN A 299 5.17 3.24 -24.71
N SER A 300 5.86 4.36 -24.48
CA SER A 300 5.39 5.68 -24.88
C SER A 300 6.22 6.20 -26.06
N GLY A 301 5.72 5.99 -27.29
CA GLY A 301 6.03 6.80 -28.46
C GLY A 301 7.39 6.61 -29.14
N GLN A 302 7.45 5.71 -30.13
CA GLN A 302 8.04 6.09 -31.41
C GLN A 302 6.88 6.20 -32.41
N ASN A 303 6.57 7.44 -32.77
CA ASN A 303 6.06 7.86 -34.08
C ASN A 303 6.37 9.36 -34.21
#